data_AF-A0A507EVU8-F1
#
_entry.id   AF-A0A507EVU8-F1
#
_cell.length_a   1.000
_cell.length_b   1.000
_cell.length_c   1.000
_cell.angle_alpha   90.00
_cell.angle_beta   90.00
_cell.angle_gamma   90.00
#
_symmetry.space_group_name_H-M   'P 1'
#
loop_
_entity.id
_entity.type
_entity.pdbx_description
1 polymer ?
#
loop_
_entity_poly.entity_id
_entity_poly.type
_entity_poly.pdbx_seq_one_letter_code
_entity_poly.pdbx_strand_id
1 'polypeptide(L)'
;MASNSHEMLAEGDVESIIERLLEGKSTSSAVCSCPRANPLSLIAATVRGSRPGKQVMLAEHEIRYLCTKSREIFISQPILLELEAPIKICGDIHGQYYDLLRLFEYGGFPPESNYLFLALIDEKILTMHGGLSPDLQSMDQVRRIMRPTDVPDTGLLCDLLWSDPDKDISGWGENDRGVSFTFGVDVVTRFLQKHDLDLICRAHQVVEDGYEFFAKRQLVTLFSAPNYCGEFDNAGAMMSVDETLMCSFQILKPAEKKQKYTYGGMNTGRPITPPRNKANKKKKDVL
;
A
#
# COMPACT_ATOMS: atom_id res chain seq x y z
N MET A 1 33.37 -37.11 -25.70
CA MET A 1 32.96 -37.81 -24.47
C MET A 1 33.20 -36.80 -23.34
N ALA A 2 32.16 -36.15 -22.81
CA ALA A 2 31.35 -36.60 -21.66
C ALA A 2 32.23 -36.88 -20.42
N SER A 3 31.99 -36.41 -19.19
CA SER A 3 30.87 -35.72 -18.55
C SER A 3 31.19 -35.59 -17.04
N ASN A 4 30.68 -34.53 -16.40
CA ASN A 4 30.19 -34.38 -15.00
C ASN A 4 30.89 -35.02 -13.78
N SER A 5 31.03 -34.20 -12.73
CA SER A 5 30.25 -34.28 -11.46
C SER A 5 30.61 -33.05 -10.60
N HIS A 6 29.79 -32.00 -10.54
CA HIS A 6 28.63 -31.79 -9.65
C HIS A 6 28.97 -31.98 -8.17
N GLU A 7 29.47 -30.92 -7.53
CA GLU A 7 29.51 -30.79 -6.08
C GLU A 7 28.18 -30.12 -5.65
N MET A 8 27.32 -30.92 -5.01
CA MET A 8 26.02 -30.51 -4.48
C MET A 8 26.24 -29.52 -3.33
N LEU A 9 25.88 -28.25 -3.54
CA LEU A 9 25.60 -27.34 -2.42
C LEU A 9 24.26 -27.76 -1.82
N ALA A 10 24.30 -28.19 -0.57
CA ALA A 10 23.17 -28.63 0.22
C ALA A 10 22.02 -27.60 0.17
N GLU A 11 20.82 -28.10 -0.12
CA GLU A 11 19.55 -27.41 0.05
C GLU A 11 19.42 -26.99 1.52
N GLY A 12 19.83 -25.75 1.81
CA GLY A 12 19.55 -25.05 3.04
C GLY A 12 18.05 -24.80 3.13
N ASP A 13 17.42 -25.70 3.84
CA ASP A 13 16.01 -25.99 3.94
C ASP A 13 15.12 -24.77 4.29
N VAL A 14 14.21 -24.44 3.37
CA VAL A 14 13.09 -23.50 3.57
C VAL A 14 12.26 -23.94 4.78
N GLU A 15 12.17 -25.24 5.05
CA GLU A 15 11.46 -25.78 6.21
C GLU A 15 12.13 -25.40 7.52
N SER A 16 13.46 -25.24 7.58
CA SER A 16 14.16 -24.85 8.83
C SER A 16 13.87 -23.41 9.28
N ILE A 17 13.62 -22.49 8.34
CA ILE A 17 13.19 -21.12 8.65
C ILE A 17 11.72 -21.14 9.09
N ILE A 18 10.89 -21.95 8.43
CA ILE A 18 9.49 -22.18 8.82
C ILE A 18 9.41 -22.78 10.24
N GLU A 19 10.21 -23.81 10.56
CA GLU A 19 10.25 -24.48 11.86
C GLU A 19 10.77 -23.58 13.00
N ARG A 20 11.84 -22.81 12.76
CA ARG A 20 12.36 -21.85 13.77
C ARG A 20 11.37 -20.73 14.09
N LEU A 21 10.48 -20.42 13.16
CA LEU A 21 9.39 -19.46 13.35
C LEU A 21 8.13 -20.09 14.00
N LEU A 22 7.97 -21.43 13.91
CA LEU A 22 6.91 -22.18 14.61
C LEU A 22 7.19 -22.38 16.11
N GLU A 23 8.45 -22.47 16.54
CA GLU A 23 8.82 -22.77 17.93
C GLU A 23 8.99 -21.53 18.83
N GLY A 24 7.90 -20.79 19.01
CA GLY A 24 7.74 -19.78 20.08
C GLY A 24 7.44 -20.39 21.47
N LYS A 25 8.32 -21.29 21.96
CA LYS A 25 8.47 -21.88 23.31
C LYS A 25 7.41 -22.85 23.91
N SER A 26 7.96 -24.04 24.18
CA SER A 26 7.78 -25.01 25.29
C SER A 26 6.61 -26.00 25.33
N THR A 27 7.02 -27.27 25.16
CA THR A 27 6.54 -28.54 25.74
C THR A 27 5.09 -28.96 25.50
N SER A 28 4.88 -29.85 24.53
CA SER A 28 4.41 -31.23 24.73
C SER A 28 3.86 -31.77 23.42
N SER A 29 4.16 -33.04 23.18
CA SER A 29 3.73 -33.88 22.06
C SER A 29 2.26 -33.69 21.62
N ALA A 30 2.05 -33.32 20.36
CA ALA A 30 0.90 -33.78 19.58
C ALA A 30 1.16 -33.51 18.09
N VAL A 31 1.10 -34.58 17.30
CA VAL A 31 1.09 -34.56 15.84
C VAL A 31 -0.15 -33.80 15.36
N CYS A 32 0.03 -32.76 14.53
CA CYS A 32 -1.08 -32.15 13.80
C CYS A 32 -0.66 -31.83 12.37
N SER A 33 -1.19 -32.60 11.43
CA SER A 33 -1.22 -32.32 10.00
C SER A 33 -1.93 -30.99 9.73
N CYS A 34 -1.19 -29.96 9.33
CA CYS A 34 -1.76 -28.67 8.90
C CYS A 34 -1.07 -28.18 7.62
N PRO A 35 -1.80 -27.49 6.72
CA PRO A 35 -1.35 -27.17 5.37
C PRO A 35 -0.24 -26.13 5.40
N ARG A 36 0.70 -26.26 4.44
CA ARG A 36 1.89 -25.39 4.23
C ARG A 36 1.59 -23.91 4.50
N ALA A 37 2.03 -23.40 5.65
CA ALA A 37 1.83 -21.99 6.01
C ALA A 37 2.72 -21.08 5.14
N ASN A 38 2.13 -20.04 4.57
CA ASN A 38 2.82 -18.99 3.82
C ASN A 38 3.75 -18.19 4.77
N PRO A 39 5.00 -17.88 4.40
CA PRO A 39 5.89 -17.03 5.20
C PRO A 39 5.24 -15.71 5.68
N LEU A 40 4.35 -15.11 4.89
CA LEU A 40 3.61 -13.90 5.27
C LEU A 40 2.64 -14.11 6.43
N SER A 41 1.98 -15.27 6.52
CA SER A 41 1.06 -15.57 7.62
C SER A 41 1.82 -15.76 8.94
N LEU A 42 3.08 -16.20 8.87
CA LEU A 42 3.94 -16.47 10.01
C LEU A 42 4.65 -15.22 10.55
N ILE A 43 5.15 -14.34 9.67
CA ILE A 43 5.65 -13.02 10.07
C ILE A 43 4.48 -12.22 10.68
N ALA A 44 3.31 -12.24 10.04
CA ALA A 44 2.10 -11.64 10.61
C ALA A 44 1.77 -12.22 11.99
N ALA A 45 1.84 -13.55 12.18
CA ALA A 45 1.58 -14.18 13.48
C ALA A 45 2.55 -13.74 14.60
N THR A 46 3.80 -13.42 14.27
CA THR A 46 4.83 -13.01 15.25
C THR A 46 4.58 -11.62 15.86
N VAL A 47 3.88 -10.77 15.11
CA VAL A 47 3.51 -9.39 15.49
C VAL A 47 2.01 -9.20 15.70
N ARG A 48 1.17 -10.16 15.31
CA ARG A 48 -0.27 -10.14 15.59
C ARG A 48 -0.49 -10.06 17.10
N GLY A 49 -1.27 -9.07 17.55
CA GLY A 49 -1.49 -8.77 18.96
C GLY A 49 -0.32 -8.11 19.70
N SER A 50 0.82 -7.88 19.04
CA SER A 50 1.92 -7.10 19.60
C SER A 50 1.67 -5.59 19.48
N ARG A 51 2.36 -4.79 20.31
CA ARG A 51 2.27 -3.33 20.22
C ARG A 51 2.82 -2.83 18.88
N PRO A 52 2.23 -1.78 18.28
CA PRO A 52 2.81 -1.11 17.12
C PRO A 52 4.29 -0.76 17.35
N GLY A 53 5.14 -0.99 16.35
CA GLY A 53 6.58 -0.72 16.43
C GLY A 53 7.44 -1.86 17.00
N LYS A 54 6.86 -3.01 17.37
CA LYS A 54 7.67 -4.21 17.68
C LYS A 54 8.42 -4.65 16.43
N GLN A 55 9.74 -4.70 16.52
CA GLN A 55 10.60 -5.17 15.44
C GLN A 55 10.49 -6.69 15.29
N VAL A 56 10.49 -7.16 14.05
CA VAL A 56 10.68 -8.58 13.72
C VAL A 56 12.18 -8.79 13.50
N MET A 57 12.77 -9.71 14.25
CA MET A 57 14.19 -10.02 14.15
C MET A 57 14.41 -11.03 13.02
N LEU A 58 14.82 -10.53 11.85
CA LEU A 58 15.26 -11.36 10.73
C LEU A 58 16.77 -11.25 10.59
N ALA A 59 17.44 -12.38 10.40
CA ALA A 59 18.85 -12.42 10.08
C ALA A 59 19.10 -11.96 8.64
N GLU A 60 20.30 -11.43 8.37
CA GLU A 60 20.68 -10.92 7.05
C GLU A 60 20.50 -11.96 5.94
N HIS A 61 20.86 -13.22 6.21
CA HIS A 61 20.73 -14.30 5.22
C HIS A 61 19.26 -14.61 4.89
N GLU A 62 18.34 -14.45 5.84
CA GLU A 62 16.90 -14.63 5.61
C GLU A 62 16.35 -13.52 4.72
N ILE A 63 16.74 -12.27 4.99
CA ILE A 63 16.38 -11.11 4.16
C ILE A 63 16.94 -11.28 2.75
N ARG A 64 18.23 -11.66 2.61
CA ARG A 64 18.87 -11.90 1.32
C ARG A 64 18.17 -13.01 0.54
N TYR A 65 17.76 -14.08 1.23
CA TYR A 65 17.01 -15.17 0.63
C TYR A 65 15.65 -14.69 0.11
N LEU A 66 14.89 -13.93 0.91
CA LEU A 66 13.61 -13.33 0.50
C LEU A 66 13.77 -12.45 -0.74
N CYS A 67 14.76 -11.55 -0.76
CA CYS A 67 15.03 -10.70 -1.92
C CYS A 67 15.41 -11.50 -3.18
N THR A 68 16.21 -12.55 -3.02
CA THR A 68 16.62 -13.41 -4.14
C THR A 68 15.43 -14.14 -4.73
N LYS A 69 14.61 -14.76 -3.87
CA LYS A 69 13.43 -15.51 -4.29
C LYS A 69 12.33 -14.62 -4.86
N SER A 70 12.07 -13.45 -4.27
CA SER A 70 11.10 -12.51 -4.84
C SER A 70 11.55 -12.00 -6.21
N ARG A 71 12.86 -11.72 -6.39
CA ARG A 71 13.42 -11.30 -7.67
C ARG A 71 13.24 -12.36 -8.76
N GLU A 72 13.50 -13.63 -8.45
CA GLU A 72 13.25 -14.75 -9.38
C GLU A 72 11.80 -14.77 -9.86
N ILE A 73 10.85 -14.67 -8.92
CA ILE A 73 9.40 -14.64 -9.22
C ILE A 73 9.06 -13.43 -10.10
N PHE A 74 9.49 -12.22 -9.71
CA PHE A 74 9.18 -11.01 -10.48
C PHE A 74 9.74 -11.07 -11.89
N ILE A 75 10.97 -11.54 -12.10
CA ILE A 75 11.56 -11.67 -13.43
C ILE A 75 10.80 -12.69 -14.29
N SER A 76 10.30 -13.77 -13.67
CA SER A 76 9.54 -14.82 -14.38
C SER A 76 8.13 -14.38 -14.80
N GLN A 77 7.49 -13.50 -14.02
CA GLN A 77 6.16 -12.99 -14.33
C GLN A 77 6.22 -11.83 -15.33
N PRO A 78 5.18 -11.58 -16.13
CA PRO A 78 5.11 -10.39 -16.98
C PRO A 78 5.23 -9.09 -16.19
N ILE A 79 5.74 -8.02 -16.81
CA ILE A 79 5.78 -6.70 -16.19
C ILE A 79 4.38 -6.08 -16.06
N LEU A 80 3.53 -6.28 -17.08
CA LEU A 80 2.10 -5.98 -17.02
C LEU A 80 1.39 -7.28 -16.69
N LEU A 81 1.01 -7.44 -15.42
CA LEU A 81 0.22 -8.58 -15.00
C LEU A 81 -1.19 -8.49 -15.61
N GLU A 82 -1.74 -9.62 -16.00
CA GLU A 82 -3.13 -9.78 -16.45
C GLU A 82 -3.81 -10.70 -15.43
N LEU A 83 -4.79 -10.17 -14.71
CA LEU A 83 -5.40 -10.83 -13.55
C LEU A 83 -6.92 -10.83 -13.67
N GLU A 84 -7.57 -11.74 -12.95
CA GLU A 84 -9.03 -11.84 -12.85
C GLU A 84 -9.47 -11.54 -11.42
N ALA A 85 -10.65 -10.96 -11.27
CA ALA A 85 -11.33 -10.81 -9.98
C ALA A 85 -11.77 -12.19 -9.41
N PRO A 86 -11.97 -12.34 -8.08
CA PRO A 86 -11.95 -11.30 -7.05
C PRO A 86 -10.54 -10.92 -6.58
N ILE A 87 -10.31 -9.63 -6.37
CA ILE A 87 -9.01 -9.10 -5.94
C ILE A 87 -9.13 -7.86 -5.06
N LYS A 88 -8.15 -7.65 -4.19
CA LYS A 88 -8.02 -6.47 -3.34
C LYS A 88 -6.84 -5.62 -3.78
N ILE A 89 -7.07 -4.32 -3.91
CA ILE A 89 -6.07 -3.35 -4.37
C ILE A 89 -5.79 -2.39 -3.22
N CYS A 90 -4.51 -2.23 -2.91
CA CYS A 90 -4.01 -1.29 -1.91
C CYS A 90 -3.11 -0.26 -2.59
N GLY A 91 -3.16 0.97 -2.09
CA GLY A 91 -2.21 2.02 -2.44
C GLY A 91 -0.99 1.99 -1.52
N ASP A 92 -0.44 3.18 -1.29
CA ASP A 92 0.78 3.39 -0.53
C ASP A 92 0.70 2.89 0.93
N ILE A 93 1.80 2.29 1.42
CA ILE A 93 1.95 1.79 2.80
C ILE A 93 3.08 2.50 3.57
N HIS A 94 4.14 2.95 2.89
CA HIS A 94 5.27 3.70 3.46
C HIS A 94 5.87 3.13 4.75
N GLY A 95 6.02 1.81 4.81
CA GLY A 95 6.63 1.15 5.97
C GLY A 95 5.77 1.14 7.24
N GLN A 96 4.51 1.57 7.18
CA GLN A 96 3.54 1.45 8.28
C GLN A 96 3.10 0.00 8.46
N TYR A 97 4.03 -0.85 8.91
CA TYR A 97 3.85 -2.29 8.98
C TYR A 97 2.68 -2.72 9.87
N TYR A 98 2.44 -2.01 10.97
CA TYR A 98 1.28 -2.29 11.83
C TYR A 98 -0.05 -2.05 11.11
N ASP A 99 -0.14 -0.98 10.31
CA ASP A 99 -1.34 -0.70 9.53
C ASP A 99 -1.50 -1.68 8.36
N LEU A 100 -0.40 -2.17 7.77
CA LEU A 100 -0.45 -3.30 6.83
C LEU A 100 -1.06 -4.56 7.45
N LEU A 101 -0.71 -4.89 8.70
CA LEU A 101 -1.34 -6.02 9.39
C LEU A 101 -2.83 -5.77 9.65
N ARG A 102 -3.21 -4.54 10.02
CA ARG A 102 -4.63 -4.16 10.17
C ARG A 102 -5.37 -4.28 8.84
N LEU A 103 -4.76 -3.91 7.72
CA LEU A 103 -5.34 -4.12 6.38
C LEU A 103 -5.60 -5.60 6.13
N PHE A 104 -4.67 -6.50 6.46
CA PHE A 104 -4.90 -7.95 6.33
C PHE A 104 -5.93 -8.50 7.32
N GLU A 105 -6.04 -7.95 8.53
CA GLU A 105 -7.09 -8.32 9.49
C GLU A 105 -8.49 -7.95 8.97
N TYR A 106 -8.62 -6.83 8.26
CA TYR A 106 -9.87 -6.40 7.64
C TYR A 106 -10.15 -7.10 6.31
N GLY A 107 -9.13 -7.26 5.48
CA GLY A 107 -9.22 -7.75 4.12
C GLY A 107 -9.06 -9.25 3.97
N GLY A 108 -8.60 -9.97 5.00
CA GLY A 108 -8.20 -11.38 4.90
C GLY A 108 -6.71 -11.53 4.61
N PHE A 109 -6.06 -12.51 5.23
CA PHE A 109 -4.62 -12.75 5.05
C PHE A 109 -4.37 -13.58 3.79
N PRO A 110 -3.29 -13.35 3.04
CA PRO A 110 -2.89 -14.28 1.98
C PRO A 110 -2.69 -15.70 2.55
N PRO A 111 -3.17 -16.77 1.88
CA PRO A 111 -3.78 -16.80 0.54
C PRO A 111 -5.32 -16.64 0.50
N GLU A 112 -5.99 -16.34 1.61
CA GLU A 112 -7.45 -16.13 1.64
C GLU A 112 -7.90 -14.93 0.81
N SER A 113 -6.99 -14.00 0.55
CA SER A 113 -7.22 -12.84 -0.31
C SER A 113 -5.98 -12.48 -1.12
N ASN A 114 -6.21 -12.08 -2.37
CA ASN A 114 -5.18 -11.65 -3.32
C ASN A 114 -5.01 -10.13 -3.24
N TYR A 115 -3.76 -9.67 -3.11
CA TYR A 115 -3.41 -8.26 -3.04
C TYR A 115 -2.56 -7.85 -4.23
N LEU A 116 -2.92 -6.74 -4.87
CA LEU A 116 -2.25 -6.23 -6.07
C LEU A 116 -1.71 -4.81 -5.90
N PHE A 117 -0.63 -4.53 -6.63
CA PHE A 117 -0.05 -3.20 -6.79
C PHE A 117 -0.03 -2.68 -8.27
N LEU A 118 0.23 -3.52 -9.29
CA LEU A 118 0.20 -3.15 -10.73
C LEU A 118 -0.22 -4.32 -11.64
N ALA A 119 -1.31 -4.17 -12.37
CA ALA A 119 -1.89 -5.11 -13.34
C ALA A 119 -3.01 -4.47 -14.18
N LEU A 120 -3.41 -5.19 -15.23
CA LEU A 120 -4.68 -5.07 -15.90
C LEU A 120 -5.63 -6.16 -15.35
N ILE A 121 -6.76 -5.77 -14.76
CA ILE A 121 -7.75 -6.69 -14.18
C ILE A 121 -8.94 -6.82 -15.13
N ASP A 122 -9.27 -8.07 -15.50
CA ASP A 122 -10.38 -8.45 -16.38
C ASP A 122 -10.46 -7.60 -17.66
N GLU A 123 -9.31 -7.15 -18.17
CA GLU A 123 -9.20 -6.25 -19.32
C GLU A 123 -9.97 -4.92 -19.18
N LYS A 124 -10.43 -4.55 -17.98
CA LYS A 124 -11.27 -3.37 -17.72
C LYS A 124 -10.70 -2.38 -16.72
N ILE A 125 -9.90 -2.82 -15.76
CA ILE A 125 -9.31 -1.94 -14.73
C ILE A 125 -7.80 -1.94 -14.89
N LEU A 126 -7.23 -0.80 -15.26
CA LEU A 126 -5.78 -0.63 -15.33
C LEU A 126 -5.27 -0.04 -14.02
N THR A 127 -4.31 -0.73 -13.39
CA THR A 127 -3.70 -0.28 -12.14
C THR A 127 -2.25 0.15 -12.34
N MET A 128 -1.84 1.22 -11.66
CA MET A 128 -0.46 1.76 -11.67
C MET A 128 -0.20 2.57 -10.39
N HIS A 129 1.06 2.92 -10.11
CA HIS A 129 1.35 3.77 -8.95
C HIS A 129 1.10 5.25 -9.26
N GLY A 130 1.76 5.78 -10.29
CA GLY A 130 1.65 7.15 -10.78
C GLY A 130 0.36 7.34 -11.57
N GLY A 131 0.46 7.59 -12.86
CA GLY A 131 -0.70 7.78 -13.71
C GLY A 131 -0.37 7.58 -15.18
N LEU A 132 -1.09 8.29 -16.04
CA LEU A 132 -0.90 8.18 -17.48
C LEU A 132 0.40 8.86 -17.93
N SER A 133 0.89 8.44 -19.09
CA SER A 133 2.03 9.08 -19.79
C SER A 133 1.58 9.60 -21.15
N PRO A 134 2.08 10.75 -21.62
CA PRO A 134 1.89 11.18 -23.01
C PRO A 134 2.51 10.18 -24.01
N ASP A 135 3.50 9.41 -23.57
CA ASP A 135 4.16 8.39 -24.37
C ASP A 135 3.38 7.06 -24.39
N LEU A 136 2.38 6.87 -23.52
CA LEU A 136 1.61 5.63 -23.45
C LEU A 136 0.51 5.60 -24.53
N GLN A 137 0.85 5.00 -25.66
CA GLN A 137 -0.04 4.84 -26.81
C GLN A 137 -0.58 3.41 -26.97
N SER A 138 0.13 2.41 -26.44
CA SER A 138 -0.25 1.00 -26.42
C SER A 138 0.30 0.30 -25.18
N MET A 139 -0.46 -0.65 -24.62
CA MET A 139 0.00 -1.50 -23.52
C MET A 139 1.25 -2.32 -23.87
N ASP A 140 1.49 -2.56 -25.16
CA ASP A 140 2.71 -3.24 -25.61
C ASP A 140 3.99 -2.44 -25.29
N GLN A 141 3.89 -1.11 -25.16
CA GLN A 141 5.03 -0.31 -24.72
C GLN A 141 5.42 -0.65 -23.29
N VAL A 142 4.44 -0.90 -22.41
CA VAL A 142 4.68 -1.36 -21.04
C VAL A 142 5.27 -2.77 -21.06
N ARG A 143 4.71 -3.69 -21.86
CA ARG A 143 5.17 -5.08 -21.97
C ARG A 143 6.63 -5.21 -22.45
N ARG A 144 7.14 -4.22 -23.21
CA ARG A 144 8.50 -4.20 -23.75
C ARG A 144 9.56 -3.62 -22.80
N ILE A 145 9.16 -3.11 -21.63
CA ILE A 145 10.12 -2.62 -20.64
C ILE A 145 10.95 -3.82 -20.13
N MET A 146 12.25 -3.77 -20.39
CA MET A 146 13.19 -4.81 -19.97
C MET A 146 13.49 -4.69 -18.49
N ARG A 147 13.60 -5.83 -17.80
CA ARG A 147 13.94 -5.90 -16.37
C ARG A 147 15.21 -6.72 -16.17
N PRO A 148 16.06 -6.39 -15.17
CA PRO A 148 15.94 -5.25 -14.25
C PRO A 148 16.23 -3.91 -14.95
N THR A 149 15.56 -2.84 -14.51
CA THR A 149 15.79 -1.47 -14.97
C THR A 149 15.68 -0.53 -13.78
N ASP A 150 16.41 0.58 -13.84
CA ASP A 150 16.18 1.72 -12.94
C ASP A 150 15.02 2.58 -13.45
N VAL A 151 14.49 3.44 -12.60
CA VAL A 151 13.47 4.43 -12.99
C VAL A 151 14.20 5.62 -13.62
N PRO A 152 13.94 5.95 -14.90
CA PRO A 152 14.55 7.11 -15.54
C PRO A 152 13.96 8.42 -15.00
N ASP A 153 14.67 9.53 -15.21
CA ASP A 153 14.18 10.87 -14.81
C ASP A 153 12.98 11.34 -15.67
N THR A 154 12.82 10.79 -16.88
CA THR A 154 11.77 11.17 -17.84
C THR A 154 11.27 9.98 -18.66
N GLY A 155 10.09 10.12 -19.27
CA GLY A 155 9.51 9.18 -20.24
C GLY A 155 8.59 8.15 -19.59
N LEU A 156 8.11 7.21 -20.41
CA LEU A 156 7.03 6.27 -20.04
C LEU A 156 7.11 5.67 -18.63
N LEU A 157 8.25 5.06 -18.25
CA LEU A 157 8.37 4.41 -16.94
C LEU A 157 8.38 5.43 -15.79
N CYS A 158 8.97 6.62 -16.00
CA CYS A 158 8.90 7.70 -15.03
C CYS A 158 7.43 8.12 -14.82
N ASP A 159 6.71 8.36 -15.91
CA ASP A 159 5.35 8.88 -15.86
C ASP A 159 4.36 7.89 -15.22
N LEU A 160 4.48 6.59 -15.53
CA LEU A 160 3.69 5.53 -14.90
C LEU A 160 3.85 5.47 -13.37
N LEU A 161 4.92 6.06 -12.83
CA LEU A 161 5.23 6.09 -11.40
C LEU A 161 5.03 7.46 -10.76
N TRP A 162 5.07 8.55 -11.54
CA TRP A 162 5.15 9.92 -11.01
C TRP A 162 4.06 10.88 -11.48
N SER A 163 3.30 10.58 -12.53
CA SER A 163 2.28 11.52 -13.01
C SER A 163 1.05 11.55 -12.11
N ASP A 164 0.36 12.68 -12.11
CA ASP A 164 -0.82 12.93 -11.25
C ASP A 164 -2.02 13.48 -12.02
N PRO A 165 -3.25 13.07 -11.66
CA PRO A 165 -4.46 13.72 -12.18
C PRO A 165 -4.61 15.14 -11.62
N ASP A 166 -5.05 16.08 -12.45
CA ASP A 166 -5.37 17.45 -12.06
C ASP A 166 -6.71 17.88 -12.70
N LYS A 167 -7.63 18.38 -11.87
CA LYS A 167 -8.98 18.78 -12.27
C LYS A 167 -9.03 20.17 -12.90
N ASP A 168 -8.03 21.00 -12.64
CA ASP A 168 -8.00 22.40 -13.01
C ASP A 168 -7.31 22.64 -14.37
N ILE A 169 -6.86 21.56 -15.03
CA ILE A 169 -6.23 21.58 -16.36
C ILE A 169 -7.00 20.78 -17.40
N SER A 170 -6.69 21.03 -18.68
CA SER A 170 -7.07 20.16 -19.79
C SER A 170 -5.83 19.74 -20.57
N GLY A 171 -5.78 18.49 -21.00
CA GLY A 171 -4.59 17.91 -21.60
C GLY A 171 -3.52 17.59 -20.56
N TRP A 172 -2.27 17.96 -20.85
CA TRP A 172 -1.10 17.71 -20.01
C TRP A 172 -0.58 19.03 -19.42
N GLY A 173 -0.14 19.00 -18.17
CA GLY A 173 0.44 20.13 -17.46
C GLY A 173 1.77 19.80 -16.80
N GLU A 174 2.44 20.83 -16.27
CA GLU A 174 3.60 20.66 -15.41
C GLU A 174 3.17 20.03 -14.08
N ASN A 175 4.08 19.28 -13.46
CA ASN A 175 3.86 18.68 -12.15
C ASN A 175 4.66 19.44 -11.09
N ASP A 176 3.99 19.91 -10.04
CA ASP A 176 4.61 20.64 -8.92
C ASP A 176 5.68 19.82 -8.17
N ARG A 177 5.71 18.50 -8.37
CA ARG A 177 6.78 17.61 -7.88
C ARG A 177 8.13 17.84 -8.58
N GLY A 178 8.16 18.55 -9.70
CA GLY A 178 9.34 18.74 -10.52
C GLY A 178 9.74 17.50 -11.34
N VAL A 179 8.85 16.51 -11.44
CA VAL A 179 9.05 15.26 -12.20
C VAL A 179 7.75 14.84 -12.87
N SER A 180 7.84 14.31 -14.09
CA SER A 180 6.69 13.91 -14.93
C SER A 180 5.68 15.05 -15.16
N PHE A 181 4.41 14.71 -15.34
CA PHE A 181 3.33 15.59 -15.79
C PHE A 181 2.10 15.47 -14.89
N THR A 182 1.24 16.48 -14.98
CA THR A 182 -0.16 16.39 -14.57
C THR A 182 -1.04 16.08 -15.80
N PHE A 183 -2.20 15.44 -15.60
CA PHE A 183 -3.14 15.15 -16.69
C PHE A 183 -4.60 15.43 -16.32
N GLY A 184 -5.32 16.04 -17.26
CA GLY A 184 -6.71 16.46 -17.11
C GLY A 184 -7.74 15.33 -17.29
N VAL A 185 -8.99 15.66 -16.96
CA VAL A 185 -10.16 14.77 -17.12
C VAL A 185 -10.28 14.24 -18.56
N ASP A 186 -10.02 15.09 -19.54
CA ASP A 186 -10.11 14.72 -20.95
C ASP A 186 -9.07 13.68 -21.38
N VAL A 187 -7.88 13.66 -20.75
CA VAL A 187 -6.85 12.66 -21.00
C VAL A 187 -7.33 11.29 -20.51
N VAL A 188 -7.88 11.22 -19.29
CA VAL A 188 -8.44 9.99 -18.71
C VAL A 188 -9.55 9.44 -19.60
N THR A 189 -10.53 10.27 -19.96
CA THR A 189 -11.67 9.82 -20.77
C THR A 189 -11.22 9.32 -22.14
N ARG A 190 -10.31 10.03 -22.83
CA ARG A 190 -9.79 9.58 -24.13
C ARG A 190 -9.00 8.28 -24.02
N PHE A 191 -8.19 8.14 -22.97
CA PHE A 191 -7.38 6.95 -22.77
C PHE A 191 -8.24 5.71 -22.58
N LEU A 192 -9.22 5.77 -21.67
CA LEU A 192 -10.13 4.67 -21.40
C LEU A 192 -10.92 4.26 -22.64
N GLN A 193 -11.46 5.24 -23.39
CA GLN A 193 -12.17 4.98 -24.64
C GLN A 193 -11.28 4.32 -25.70
N LYS A 194 -10.04 4.78 -25.84
CA LYS A 194 -9.09 4.22 -26.82
C LYS A 194 -8.72 2.77 -26.52
N HIS A 195 -8.66 2.40 -25.24
CA HIS A 195 -8.21 1.09 -24.78
C HIS A 195 -9.34 0.17 -24.32
N ASP A 196 -10.61 0.56 -24.48
CA ASP A 196 -11.81 -0.16 -24.02
C ASP A 196 -11.75 -0.54 -22.52
N LEU A 197 -11.27 0.39 -21.70
CA LEU A 197 -11.16 0.26 -20.25
C LEU A 197 -12.27 1.04 -19.54
N ASP A 198 -12.62 0.61 -18.34
CA ASP A 198 -13.66 1.25 -17.52
C ASP A 198 -13.07 2.15 -16.43
N LEU A 199 -11.91 1.77 -15.88
CA LEU A 199 -11.34 2.42 -14.70
C LEU A 199 -9.81 2.44 -14.72
N ILE A 200 -9.23 3.56 -14.29
CA ILE A 200 -7.84 3.66 -13.84
C ILE A 200 -7.82 3.62 -12.31
N CYS A 201 -7.05 2.71 -11.71
CA CYS A 201 -6.84 2.67 -10.26
C CYS A 201 -5.39 3.00 -9.94
N ARG A 202 -5.13 4.02 -9.11
CA ARG A 202 -3.78 4.53 -8.90
C ARG A 202 -3.40 4.90 -7.46
N ALA A 203 -2.10 5.04 -7.22
CA ALA A 203 -1.35 5.32 -5.99
C ALA A 203 -1.18 6.78 -5.49
N HIS A 204 -0.07 7.00 -4.76
CA HIS A 204 0.87 8.14 -4.85
C HIS A 204 0.42 9.54 -4.35
N GLN A 205 -0.87 9.83 -4.30
CA GLN A 205 -1.40 11.05 -3.68
C GLN A 205 -2.16 10.70 -2.39
N VAL A 206 -1.82 11.39 -1.31
CA VAL A 206 -2.57 11.30 -0.04
C VAL A 206 -3.96 11.90 -0.26
N VAL A 207 -4.99 11.14 0.06
CA VAL A 207 -6.40 11.56 -0.06
C VAL A 207 -7.12 11.32 1.26
N GLU A 208 -8.07 12.20 1.61
CA GLU A 208 -8.65 12.30 2.95
C GLU A 208 -9.27 10.98 3.44
N ASP A 209 -10.12 10.35 2.63
CA ASP A 209 -10.81 9.10 2.98
C ASP A 209 -10.01 7.82 2.64
N GLY A 210 -8.74 7.98 2.24
CA GLY A 210 -7.91 6.89 1.70
C GLY A 210 -8.28 6.46 0.28
N TYR A 211 -9.39 6.96 -0.27
CA TYR A 211 -9.69 6.88 -1.69
C TYR A 211 -10.32 8.17 -2.20
N GLU A 212 -10.12 8.50 -3.48
CA GLU A 212 -10.77 9.64 -4.12
C GLU A 212 -11.06 9.35 -5.60
N PHE A 213 -12.26 9.70 -6.07
CA PHE A 213 -12.62 9.57 -7.48
C PHE A 213 -12.30 10.82 -8.27
N PHE A 214 -11.84 10.62 -9.51
CA PHE A 214 -11.58 11.63 -10.51
C PHE A 214 -12.31 11.31 -11.82
N ALA A 215 -12.45 12.30 -12.70
CA ALA A 215 -13.02 12.14 -14.05
C ALA A 215 -14.37 11.38 -14.08
N LYS A 216 -15.36 11.81 -13.30
CA LYS A 216 -16.67 11.12 -13.19
C LYS A 216 -16.55 9.63 -12.81
N ARG A 217 -15.64 9.32 -11.89
CA ARG A 217 -15.34 7.97 -11.38
C ARG A 217 -14.62 7.05 -12.37
N GLN A 218 -14.07 7.62 -13.44
CA GLN A 218 -13.23 6.91 -14.40
C GLN A 218 -11.78 6.70 -13.91
N LEU A 219 -11.37 7.43 -12.88
CA LEU A 219 -10.11 7.19 -12.16
C LEU A 219 -10.38 7.19 -10.66
N VAL A 220 -9.70 6.30 -9.94
CA VAL A 220 -9.68 6.29 -8.47
C VAL A 220 -8.24 6.33 -7.97
N THR A 221 -7.98 7.23 -7.04
CA THR A 221 -6.74 7.28 -6.25
C THR A 221 -6.98 6.50 -4.96
N LEU A 222 -6.04 5.61 -4.60
CA LEU A 222 -6.01 4.85 -3.35
C LEU A 222 -4.78 5.24 -2.54
N PHE A 223 -4.95 5.37 -1.24
CA PHE A 223 -3.87 5.58 -0.28
C PHE A 223 -4.16 4.71 0.95
N SER A 224 -3.25 3.81 1.31
CA SER A 224 -3.52 2.76 2.31
C SER A 224 -2.77 2.99 3.64
N ALA A 225 -2.05 4.09 3.77
CA ALA A 225 -1.33 4.49 4.96
C ALA A 225 -2.12 5.56 5.75
N PRO A 226 -2.89 5.18 6.79
CA PRO A 226 -3.65 6.14 7.59
C PRO A 226 -2.72 7.03 8.43
N ASN A 227 -3.14 8.28 8.64
CA ASN A 227 -2.39 9.31 9.37
C ASN A 227 -0.93 9.37 8.88
N TYR A 228 -0.78 9.57 7.57
CA TYR A 228 0.49 9.51 6.87
C TYR A 228 1.51 10.44 7.52
N CYS A 229 2.74 9.93 7.76
CA CYS A 229 3.82 10.61 8.47
C CYS A 229 3.48 11.18 9.86
N GLY A 230 2.29 10.92 10.41
CA GLY A 230 1.79 11.57 11.62
C GLY A 230 1.42 13.05 11.46
N GLU A 231 1.41 13.55 10.24
CA GLU A 231 1.13 14.96 9.89
C GLU A 231 -0.24 15.14 9.26
N PHE A 232 -0.70 14.12 8.54
CA PHE A 232 -2.02 14.08 7.92
C PHE A 232 -3.03 13.37 8.84
N ASP A 233 -4.31 13.70 8.73
CA ASP A 233 -5.43 13.00 9.40
C ASP A 233 -6.20 12.08 8.43
N ASN A 234 -5.54 11.67 7.34
CA ASN A 234 -6.15 10.85 6.31
C ASN A 234 -6.46 9.42 6.81
N ALA A 235 -7.51 8.81 6.30
CA ALA A 235 -7.70 7.37 6.40
C ALA A 235 -6.82 6.63 5.38
N GLY A 236 -6.64 5.33 5.61
CA GLY A 236 -6.19 4.39 4.59
C GLY A 236 -7.40 3.74 3.94
N ALA A 237 -7.34 3.33 2.67
CA ALA A 237 -8.37 2.51 2.07
C ALA A 237 -7.81 1.33 1.27
N MET A 238 -8.67 0.35 1.05
CA MET A 238 -8.47 -0.78 0.16
C MET A 238 -9.70 -0.92 -0.74
N MET A 239 -9.49 -1.11 -2.04
CA MET A 239 -10.57 -1.39 -2.97
C MET A 239 -10.70 -2.91 -3.16
N SER A 240 -11.89 -3.45 -3.00
CA SER A 240 -12.21 -4.83 -3.38
C SER A 240 -12.98 -4.81 -4.70
N VAL A 241 -12.51 -5.61 -5.66
CA VAL A 241 -13.16 -5.86 -6.94
C VAL A 241 -13.68 -7.30 -6.90
N ASP A 242 -14.98 -7.48 -7.08
CA ASP A 242 -15.59 -8.82 -7.15
C ASP A 242 -15.67 -9.35 -8.59
N GLU A 243 -16.13 -10.60 -8.75
CA GLU A 243 -16.28 -11.28 -10.04
C GLU A 243 -17.18 -10.55 -11.06
N THR A 244 -17.99 -9.59 -10.60
CA THR A 244 -18.85 -8.75 -11.46
C THR A 244 -18.24 -7.39 -11.77
N LEU A 245 -16.97 -7.18 -11.37
CA LEU A 245 -16.25 -5.91 -11.41
C LEU A 245 -16.86 -4.81 -10.55
N MET A 246 -17.70 -5.17 -9.57
CA MET A 246 -18.21 -4.21 -8.61
C MET A 246 -17.08 -3.81 -7.66
N CYS A 247 -16.78 -2.51 -7.65
CA CYS A 247 -15.77 -1.93 -6.78
C CYS A 247 -16.40 -1.47 -5.45
N SER A 248 -15.86 -1.94 -4.34
CA SER A 248 -16.22 -1.51 -2.98
C SER A 248 -14.98 -1.10 -2.18
N PHE A 249 -15.14 -0.23 -1.19
CA PHE A 249 -14.02 0.33 -0.43
C PHE A 249 -14.10 -0.05 1.05
N GLN A 250 -12.97 -0.48 1.59
CA GLN A 250 -12.79 -0.72 3.02
C GLN A 250 -11.86 0.37 3.56
N ILE A 251 -12.36 1.17 4.50
CA ILE A 251 -11.66 2.34 5.03
C ILE A 251 -11.06 1.99 6.39
N LEU A 252 -9.74 2.16 6.52
CA LEU A 252 -8.97 2.04 7.74
C LEU A 252 -8.72 3.43 8.33
N LYS A 253 -9.52 3.80 9.34
CA LYS A 253 -9.29 5.06 10.07
C LYS A 253 -7.97 5.02 10.85
N PRO A 254 -7.34 6.18 11.09
CA PRO A 254 -6.20 6.31 12.00
C PRO A 254 -6.46 5.61 13.33
N ALA A 255 -5.47 4.89 13.83
CA ALA A 255 -5.58 4.29 15.16
C ALA A 255 -5.69 5.41 16.20
N GLU A 256 -6.67 5.30 17.11
CA GLU A 256 -6.81 6.28 18.19
C GLU A 256 -5.50 6.36 18.99
N LYS A 257 -4.94 7.57 19.11
CA LYS A 257 -3.87 7.83 20.07
C LYS A 257 -4.48 7.60 21.46
N LYS A 258 -4.22 6.45 22.10
CA LYS A 258 -4.50 6.28 23.52
C LYS A 258 -3.86 7.48 24.22
N GLN A 259 -4.68 8.38 24.76
CA GLN A 259 -4.21 9.48 25.58
C GLN A 259 -3.23 8.86 26.58
N LYS A 260 -1.99 9.35 26.58
CA LYS A 260 -1.09 9.07 27.70
C LYS A 260 -1.82 9.62 28.92
N TYR A 261 -2.48 8.75 29.67
CA TYR A 261 -2.98 9.10 30.99
C TYR A 261 -1.78 9.69 31.74
N THR A 262 -1.81 11.00 31.92
CA THR A 262 -0.87 11.68 32.79
C THR A 262 -1.13 11.07 34.15
N TYR A 263 -0.17 10.31 34.66
CA TYR A 263 -0.29 9.68 35.97
C TYR A 263 -0.39 10.81 37.00
N GLY A 264 -1.61 11.14 37.40
CA GLY A 264 -1.91 12.08 38.48
C GLY A 264 -1.55 11.42 39.81
N GLY A 265 -0.24 11.37 40.10
CA GLY A 265 0.26 11.01 41.42
C GLY A 265 -0.04 12.11 42.44
N MET A 266 -0.50 11.68 43.61
CA MET A 266 -0.99 12.47 44.74
C MET A 266 -0.18 13.73 45.13
N ASN A 267 -0.90 14.84 45.28
CA ASN A 267 -0.88 15.82 46.38
C ASN A 267 0.43 16.03 47.18
N THR A 268 1.10 17.18 46.99
CA THR A 268 1.59 18.04 48.11
C THR A 268 1.71 19.52 47.68
N GLY A 269 0.76 20.33 48.19
CA GLY A 269 0.82 21.77 48.48
C GLY A 269 1.65 22.76 47.65
N ARG A 270 0.95 23.63 46.90
CA ARG A 270 1.13 25.11 46.91
C ARG A 270 -0.08 25.80 46.24
N PRO A 271 -0.64 26.88 46.79
CA PRO A 271 -1.81 27.53 46.19
C PRO A 271 -1.44 28.31 44.93
N ILE A 272 -2.26 28.14 43.88
CA ILE A 272 -2.16 28.85 42.60
C ILE A 272 -2.82 30.22 42.74
N THR A 273 -2.11 31.27 42.30
CA THR A 273 -2.60 32.65 42.22
C THR A 273 -3.74 32.77 41.20
N PRO A 274 -4.90 33.39 41.54
CA PRO A 274 -6.02 33.49 40.59
C PRO A 274 -5.76 34.56 39.51
N PRO A 275 -6.13 34.32 38.23
CA PRO A 275 -6.11 35.36 37.21
C PRO A 275 -7.22 36.40 37.44
N ARG A 276 -6.88 37.66 37.18
CA ARG A 276 -7.68 38.87 37.40
C ARG A 276 -8.96 38.88 36.56
N ASN A 277 -10.11 39.12 37.22
CA ASN A 277 -11.46 39.20 36.65
C ASN A 277 -11.58 40.09 35.40
N LYS A 278 -12.33 39.56 34.41
CA LYS A 278 -12.99 40.32 33.35
C LYS A 278 -13.97 41.33 33.97
N ALA A 279 -13.83 42.60 33.63
CA ALA A 279 -14.82 43.63 33.93
C ALA A 279 -15.72 43.86 32.72
N ASN A 280 -17.01 43.58 32.89
CA ASN A 280 -18.10 44.00 32.02
C ASN A 280 -18.10 45.53 31.84
N LYS A 281 -18.24 46.02 30.60
CA LYS A 281 -18.84 47.32 30.32
C LYS A 281 -19.87 47.23 29.18
N LYS A 282 -21.12 47.14 29.64
CA LYS A 282 -22.38 47.71 29.16
C LYS A 282 -22.49 48.14 27.68
N LYS A 283 -23.53 47.57 27.05
CA LYS A 283 -24.35 48.15 25.98
C LYS A 283 -24.64 49.64 26.21
N LYS A 284 -24.57 50.41 25.12
CA LYS A 284 -25.41 51.58 24.89
C LYS A 284 -25.98 51.45 23.49
N ASP A 285 -27.31 51.38 23.43
CA ASP A 285 -28.10 51.69 22.24
C ASP A 285 -27.94 53.19 21.90
N VAL A 286 -28.14 53.55 20.63
CA VAL A 286 -29.13 54.53 20.14
C VAL A 286 -28.78 54.97 18.70
N LEU A 287 -29.80 54.84 17.84
CA LEU A 287 -30.03 55.33 16.46
C LEU A 287 -29.23 54.70 15.31
#